data_AF-A0A1X7T4P3-F1
#
_entry.id   AF-A0A1X7T4P3-F1
#
_cell.length_a   1.000
_cell.length_b   1.000
_cell.length_c   1.000
_cell.angle_alpha   90.00
_cell.angle_beta   90.00
_cell.angle_gamma   90.00
#
_symmetry.space_group_name_H-M   'P 1'
#
loop_
_entity.id
_entity.type
_entity.pdbx_description
1 polymer ?
#
loop_
_entity_poly.entity_id
_entity_poly.type
_entity_poly.pdbx_seq_one_letter_code
_entity_poly.pdbx_strand_id
1 'polypeptide(L)'
;YLKRHSTNAPLDTFTYVHKPGSVTEKPAECLQLYLQYCGVKDPSWSELKHFVEFLNIQLKACENSVFCNEQIVGDVMSGLKTFVVKFMIRMSKDFATSSLKGEVAMENKEVLNNDEQLQVYEIDRRKRWEQSYHPYLFFNKDGTSITFVGFNVSRNGDIQDPNKGNVVIERRAMTPQLHNGLRHNQVDLLENYRSWNKGTMINKIGMVMGLEWSYDPDSSYVLTIDNVIKIMAIHMRFR
;
A
#
# COMPACT_ATOMS: atom_id res chain seq x y z
N TYR A 1 -14.85 5.00 4.19
CA TYR A 1 -13.78 4.02 4.46
C TYR A 1 -12.94 4.37 5.68
N LEU A 2 -12.20 5.49 5.71
CA LEU A 2 -11.32 5.86 6.85
C LEU A 2 -12.03 5.84 8.21
N LYS A 3 -13.24 6.43 8.30
CA LYS A 3 -14.05 6.42 9.53
C LYS A 3 -14.38 5.01 10.04
N ARG A 4 -14.73 4.09 9.13
CA ARG A 4 -15.02 2.70 9.50
C ARG A 4 -13.74 1.95 9.90
N HIS A 5 -12.64 2.25 9.21
CA HIS A 5 -11.34 1.70 9.55
C HIS A 5 -10.86 2.16 10.94
N SER A 6 -11.07 3.43 11.32
CA SER A 6 -10.69 3.94 12.64
C SER A 6 -11.48 3.31 13.79
N THR A 7 -12.73 2.90 13.53
CA THR A 7 -13.55 2.18 14.50
C THR A 7 -13.40 0.66 14.41
N ASN A 8 -12.48 0.13 13.60
CA ASN A 8 -12.34 -1.31 13.31
C ASN A 8 -13.67 -1.98 12.87
N ALA A 9 -14.54 -1.22 12.20
CA ALA A 9 -15.79 -1.76 11.68
C ALA A 9 -15.50 -2.63 10.44
N PRO A 10 -16.14 -3.81 10.31
CA PRO A 10 -15.96 -4.66 9.14
C PRO A 10 -16.39 -3.93 7.87
N LEU A 11 -15.62 -4.13 6.79
CA LEU A 11 -15.82 -3.46 5.52
C LEU A 11 -16.37 -4.37 4.42
N ASP A 12 -16.50 -5.67 4.65
CA ASP A 12 -16.85 -6.65 3.61
C ASP A 12 -18.22 -6.37 2.99
N THR A 13 -19.21 -6.02 3.81
CA THR A 13 -20.58 -5.64 3.38
C THR A 13 -20.71 -4.18 2.96
N PHE A 14 -19.66 -3.37 3.16
CA PHE A 14 -19.75 -1.93 2.94
C PHE A 14 -19.36 -1.58 1.51
N THR A 15 -20.25 -0.95 0.76
CA THR A 15 -19.96 -0.34 -0.54
C THR A 15 -20.28 1.14 -0.50
N TYR A 16 -19.37 1.97 -0.99
CA TYR A 16 -19.62 3.40 -1.05
C TYR A 16 -20.58 3.71 -2.19
N VAL A 17 -21.75 4.26 -1.84
CA VAL A 17 -22.71 4.77 -2.82
C VAL A 17 -22.54 6.27 -2.87
N HIS A 18 -21.96 6.78 -3.96
CA HIS A 18 -21.87 8.22 -4.18
C HIS A 18 -23.28 8.80 -4.35
N LYS A 19 -23.73 9.58 -3.37
CA LYS A 19 -24.96 10.36 -3.46
C LYS A 19 -24.57 11.82 -3.69
N PRO A 20 -24.85 12.41 -4.87
CA PRO A 20 -24.55 13.81 -5.13
C PRO A 20 -25.14 14.72 -4.03
N GLY A 21 -24.31 15.59 -3.45
CA GLY A 21 -24.71 16.50 -2.38
C GLY A 21 -24.79 15.89 -0.97
N SER A 22 -24.53 14.59 -0.82
CA SER A 22 -24.44 13.94 0.49
C SER A 22 -23.04 14.10 1.08
N VAL A 23 -22.86 15.14 1.89
CA VAL A 23 -21.73 15.24 2.80
C VAL A 23 -22.16 14.56 4.10
N THR A 24 -21.87 13.26 4.23
CA THR A 24 -22.27 12.45 5.40
C THR A 24 -21.62 12.88 6.71
N GLU A 25 -20.48 13.58 6.64
CA GLU A 25 -19.68 13.97 7.80
C GLU A 25 -19.31 15.45 7.78
N LYS A 26 -19.19 16.07 8.96
CA LYS A 26 -18.70 17.44 9.06
C LYS A 26 -17.29 17.55 8.46
N PRO A 27 -16.97 18.60 7.68
CA PRO A 27 -15.65 18.75 7.07
C PRO A 27 -14.49 18.69 8.07
N ALA A 28 -14.69 19.19 9.30
CA ALA A 28 -13.70 19.12 10.37
C ALA A 28 -13.37 17.69 10.81
N GLU A 29 -14.37 16.81 10.95
CA GLU A 29 -14.18 15.39 11.27
C GLU A 29 -13.46 14.66 10.12
N CYS A 30 -13.79 15.02 8.88
CA CYS A 30 -13.13 14.49 7.69
C CYS A 30 -11.63 14.88 7.66
N LEU A 31 -11.32 16.15 7.95
CA LEU A 31 -9.95 16.64 8.01
C LEU A 31 -9.15 15.95 9.12
N GLN A 32 -9.74 15.73 10.30
CA GLN A 32 -9.09 15.00 11.39
C GLN A 32 -8.69 13.58 10.97
N LEU A 33 -9.58 12.87 10.24
CA LEU A 33 -9.25 11.55 9.69
C LEU A 33 -8.09 11.63 8.68
N TYR A 34 -8.09 12.62 7.79
CA TYR A 34 -6.99 12.77 6.83
C TYR A 34 -5.66 13.06 7.53
N LEU A 35 -5.64 13.95 8.51
CA LEU A 35 -4.44 14.25 9.30
C LEU A 35 -3.93 13.00 10.06
N GLN A 36 -4.83 12.21 10.64
CA GLN A 36 -4.48 10.99 11.35
C GLN A 36 -3.83 9.93 10.43
N TYR A 37 -4.33 9.76 9.22
CA TYR A 37 -3.93 8.66 8.33
C TYR A 37 -2.92 9.03 7.24
N CYS A 38 -2.74 10.32 6.91
CA CYS A 38 -1.78 10.76 5.90
C CYS A 38 -0.32 10.48 6.30
N GLY A 39 -0.04 10.34 7.60
CA GLY A 39 1.27 9.96 8.11
C GLY A 39 2.31 11.08 8.15
N VAL A 40 1.90 12.32 7.84
CA VAL A 40 2.72 13.53 7.96
C VAL A 40 2.23 14.32 9.19
N LYS A 41 3.15 14.77 10.06
CA LYS A 41 2.81 15.50 11.29
C LYS A 41 2.15 16.86 11.01
N ASP A 42 2.61 17.55 9.98
CA ASP A 42 2.09 18.85 9.55
C ASP A 42 2.04 18.91 8.01
N PRO A 43 0.99 18.34 7.39
CA PRO A 43 0.89 18.25 5.94
C PRO A 43 0.38 19.55 5.31
N SER A 44 0.93 19.89 4.15
CA SER A 44 0.32 20.86 3.25
C SER A 44 -0.99 20.33 2.65
N TRP A 45 -1.85 21.24 2.16
CA TRP A 45 -3.06 20.85 1.42
C TRP A 45 -2.78 19.97 0.21
N SER A 46 -1.63 20.17 -0.47
CA SER A 46 -1.21 19.33 -1.58
C SER A 46 -0.91 17.90 -1.15
N GLU A 47 -0.24 17.70 0.00
CA GLU A 47 0.02 16.37 0.55
C GLU A 47 -1.26 15.65 0.97
N LEU A 48 -2.19 16.36 1.61
CA LEU A 48 -3.51 15.82 1.93
C LEU A 48 -4.29 15.46 0.66
N LYS A 49 -4.26 16.33 -0.35
CA LYS A 49 -4.92 16.08 -1.64
C LYS A 49 -4.36 14.83 -2.30
N HIS A 50 -3.03 14.69 -2.43
CA HIS A 50 -2.41 13.50 -3.01
C HIS A 50 -2.76 12.23 -2.23
N PHE A 51 -2.75 12.27 -0.89
CA PHE A 51 -3.17 11.14 -0.06
C PHE A 51 -4.61 10.72 -0.36
N VAL A 52 -5.54 11.67 -0.39
CA VAL A 52 -6.97 11.38 -0.62
C VAL A 52 -7.23 10.92 -2.06
N GLU A 53 -6.60 11.55 -3.05
CA GLU A 53 -6.74 11.17 -4.47
C GLU A 53 -6.22 9.75 -4.71
N PHE A 54 -5.01 9.44 -4.22
CA PHE A 54 -4.43 8.11 -4.34
C PHE A 54 -5.32 7.06 -3.65
N LEU A 55 -5.74 7.33 -2.41
CA LEU A 55 -6.63 6.42 -1.67
C LEU A 55 -7.95 6.20 -2.42
N ASN A 56 -8.53 7.25 -3.00
CA ASN A 56 -9.77 7.16 -3.76
C ASN A 56 -9.62 6.28 -5.00
N ILE A 57 -8.52 6.40 -5.75
CA ILE A 57 -8.24 5.55 -6.92
C ILE A 57 -8.15 4.08 -6.50
N GLN A 58 -7.42 3.78 -5.42
CA GLN A 58 -7.27 2.41 -4.90
C GLN A 58 -8.60 1.83 -4.38
N LEU A 59 -9.41 2.64 -3.69
CA LEU A 59 -10.72 2.21 -3.18
C LEU A 59 -11.70 1.93 -4.31
N LYS A 60 -11.73 2.78 -5.36
CA LYS A 60 -12.51 2.52 -6.57
C LYS A 60 -12.09 1.22 -7.25
N ALA A 61 -10.78 0.95 -7.31
CA ALA A 61 -10.28 -0.31 -7.85
C ALA A 61 -10.73 -1.52 -7.01
N CYS A 62 -10.73 -1.42 -5.67
CA CYS A 62 -11.33 -2.46 -4.83
C CYS A 62 -12.81 -2.62 -5.12
N GLU A 63 -13.60 -1.56 -5.15
CA GLU A 63 -15.06 -1.68 -5.38
C GLU A 63 -15.42 -2.33 -6.71
N ASN A 64 -14.58 -2.18 -7.74
CA ASN A 64 -14.76 -2.80 -9.04
C ASN A 64 -14.18 -4.23 -9.12
N SER A 65 -13.43 -4.68 -8.11
CA SER A 65 -12.81 -6.00 -8.11
C SER A 65 -13.77 -7.08 -7.62
N VAL A 66 -13.72 -8.24 -8.29
CA VAL A 66 -14.48 -9.44 -7.91
C VAL A 66 -14.19 -9.86 -6.46
N PHE A 67 -12.97 -9.63 -5.98
CA PHE A 67 -12.55 -9.98 -4.61
C PHE A 67 -13.14 -9.09 -3.51
N CYS A 68 -13.64 -7.91 -3.84
CA CYS A 68 -14.30 -7.04 -2.86
C CYS A 68 -15.84 -7.12 -2.96
N ASN A 69 -16.37 -8.04 -3.78
CA ASN A 69 -17.80 -8.29 -3.92
C ASN A 69 -18.23 -9.44 -3.00
N GLU A 70 -18.91 -9.08 -1.90
CA GLU A 70 -19.41 -10.05 -0.92
C GLU A 70 -20.31 -11.13 -1.53
N GLN A 71 -21.10 -10.80 -2.56
CA GLN A 71 -22.01 -11.76 -3.19
C GLN A 71 -21.26 -12.88 -3.93
N ILE A 72 -20.02 -12.61 -4.35
CA ILE A 72 -19.19 -13.56 -5.10
C ILE A 72 -18.26 -14.31 -4.15
N VAL A 73 -17.67 -13.58 -3.21
CA VAL A 73 -16.68 -14.11 -2.26
C VAL A 73 -17.34 -14.92 -1.14
N GLY A 74 -18.54 -14.53 -0.73
CA GLY A 74 -19.27 -15.10 0.39
C GLY A 74 -18.44 -15.16 1.67
N ASP A 75 -18.73 -16.16 2.50
CA ASP A 75 -18.05 -16.34 3.80
C ASP A 75 -16.61 -16.87 3.67
N VAL A 76 -16.22 -17.36 2.48
CA VAL A 76 -14.92 -18.05 2.30
C VAL A 76 -13.73 -17.10 2.45
N MET A 77 -13.85 -15.85 2.00
CA MET A 77 -12.82 -14.81 2.20
C MET A 77 -13.36 -13.64 3.01
N SER A 78 -14.15 -13.93 4.05
CA SER A 78 -14.56 -12.95 5.05
C SER A 78 -13.32 -12.24 5.64
N GLY A 79 -13.39 -10.92 5.73
CA GLY A 79 -12.32 -10.02 6.14
C GLY A 79 -11.46 -9.49 5.00
N LEU A 80 -11.63 -9.97 3.75
CA LEU A 80 -10.75 -9.59 2.63
C LEU A 80 -10.81 -8.10 2.33
N LYS A 81 -12.00 -7.51 2.27
CA LYS A 81 -12.15 -6.08 1.97
C LYS A 81 -11.55 -5.23 3.08
N THR A 82 -11.73 -5.66 4.33
CA THR A 82 -11.10 -5.00 5.49
C THR A 82 -9.57 -5.04 5.40
N PHE A 83 -9.01 -6.19 5.03
CA PHE A 83 -7.58 -6.37 4.82
C PHE A 83 -7.05 -5.50 3.67
N VAL A 84 -7.70 -5.55 2.50
CA VAL A 84 -7.33 -4.74 1.32
C VAL A 84 -7.35 -3.25 1.66
N VAL A 85 -8.42 -2.74 2.27
CA VAL A 85 -8.56 -1.30 2.55
C VAL A 85 -7.45 -0.83 3.49
N LYS A 86 -7.05 -1.65 4.47
CA LYS A 86 -5.91 -1.36 5.35
C LYS A 86 -4.61 -1.18 4.56
N PHE A 87 -4.38 -2.04 3.56
CA PHE A 87 -3.24 -1.92 2.66
C PHE A 87 -3.32 -0.68 1.78
N MET A 88 -4.49 -0.34 1.26
CA MET A 88 -4.66 0.87 0.46
C MET A 88 -4.37 2.14 1.26
N ILE A 89 -4.78 2.20 2.53
CA ILE A 89 -4.42 3.30 3.44
C ILE A 89 -2.91 3.36 3.65
N ARG A 90 -2.26 2.21 3.90
CA ARG A 90 -0.82 2.12 4.10
C ARG A 90 -0.03 2.56 2.86
N MET A 91 -0.45 2.11 1.68
CA MET A 91 0.12 2.51 0.40
C MET A 91 -0.07 4.01 0.17
N SER A 92 -1.27 4.54 0.39
CA SER A 92 -1.57 5.96 0.23
C SER A 92 -0.65 6.83 1.09
N LYS A 93 -0.39 6.41 2.33
CA LYS A 93 0.58 7.07 3.20
C LYS A 93 1.99 7.06 2.61
N ASP A 94 2.45 5.93 2.09
CA ASP A 94 3.80 5.78 1.51
C ASP A 94 3.97 6.57 0.19
N PHE A 95 2.90 6.69 -0.61
CA PHE A 95 2.91 7.42 -1.88
C PHE A 95 2.67 8.93 -1.75
N ALA A 96 1.92 9.36 -0.73
CA ALA A 96 1.64 10.78 -0.49
C ALA A 96 2.77 11.48 0.28
N THR A 97 3.60 10.74 1.02
CA THR A 97 4.73 11.30 1.77
C THR A 97 5.94 11.47 0.86
N SER A 98 6.45 12.70 0.76
CA SER A 98 7.72 12.94 0.05
C SER A 98 8.87 12.24 0.76
N SER A 99 9.70 11.50 0.02
CA SER A 99 10.93 10.87 0.55
C SER A 99 11.95 11.87 1.10
N LEU A 100 11.73 13.16 0.90
CA LEU A 100 12.61 14.26 1.33
C LEU A 100 12.34 14.77 2.75
N LYS A 101 11.22 14.39 3.39
CA LYS A 101 10.90 14.94 4.73
C LYS A 101 11.63 14.17 5.84
N GLY A 102 12.79 14.73 6.18
CA GLY A 102 13.35 14.84 7.53
C GLY A 102 12.29 14.81 8.62
N GLU A 103 12.48 14.03 9.68
CA GLU A 103 11.61 14.09 10.86
C GLU A 103 11.75 15.47 11.50
N VAL A 104 10.69 16.27 11.54
CA VAL A 104 10.55 17.36 12.54
C VAL A 104 10.14 16.75 13.89
N ALA A 105 10.84 15.68 14.29
CA ALA A 105 10.71 15.02 15.60
C ALA A 105 11.85 15.42 16.55
N MET A 106 12.72 16.36 16.16
CA MET A 106 13.80 16.90 17.01
C MET A 106 13.75 18.43 17.16
N GLU A 107 12.61 19.07 16.95
CA GLU A 107 12.39 20.45 17.39
C GLU A 107 11.32 20.47 18.46
N ASN A 108 11.74 20.10 19.67
CA ASN A 108 11.21 20.55 20.96
C ASN A 108 12.31 20.34 22.03
N LYS A 109 13.57 20.59 21.68
CA LYS A 109 14.59 20.93 22.67
C LYS A 109 14.96 22.39 22.46
N GLU A 110 14.83 23.08 23.56
CA GLU A 110 14.95 24.52 23.76
C GLU A 110 16.21 25.11 23.11
N VAL A 111 16.00 26.28 22.49
CA VAL A 111 16.91 27.43 22.38
C VAL A 111 18.40 27.11 22.21
N LEU A 112 18.94 27.25 21.00
CA LEU A 112 20.30 27.77 20.82
C LEU A 112 20.41 28.66 19.57
N ASN A 113 21.03 29.81 19.82
CA ASN A 113 21.34 31.00 19.02
C ASN A 113 21.36 30.91 17.49
N ASN A 114 20.88 32.02 16.91
CA ASN A 114 21.28 32.58 15.62
C ASN A 114 22.81 32.53 15.49
N ASP A 115 23.32 31.82 14.48
CA ASP A 115 24.39 32.29 13.60
C ASP A 115 24.58 31.30 12.44
N GLU A 116 24.50 31.83 11.23
CA GLU A 116 25.15 31.38 9.99
C GLU A 116 25.41 29.87 9.80
N GLN A 117 24.34 29.08 9.76
CA GLN A 117 24.36 27.86 8.97
C GLN A 117 23.47 28.10 7.76
N LEU A 118 24.10 28.44 6.62
CA LEU A 118 23.62 27.99 5.32
C LEU A 118 23.14 26.57 5.56
N GLN A 119 21.82 26.35 5.57
CA GLN A 119 21.26 25.02 5.65
C GLN A 119 21.90 24.28 4.50
N VAL A 120 22.94 23.50 4.81
CA VAL A 120 23.37 22.44 3.95
C VAL A 120 22.08 21.66 3.81
N TYR A 121 21.45 21.74 2.64
CA TYR A 121 20.48 20.74 2.23
C TYR A 121 21.31 19.47 2.09
N GLU A 122 21.73 18.95 3.24
CA GLU A 122 22.29 17.65 3.40
C GLU A 122 21.15 16.78 2.89
N ILE A 123 21.33 16.29 1.67
CA ILE A 123 20.59 15.16 1.14
C ILE A 123 20.98 13.94 2.00
N ASP A 124 20.93 14.05 3.32
CA ASP A 124 21.35 13.02 4.24
C ASP A 124 20.11 12.31 4.74
N ARG A 125 19.53 11.54 3.80
CA ARG A 125 18.42 10.60 4.02
C ARG A 125 18.16 9.64 2.86
N ARG A 126 19.10 9.48 1.92
CA ARG A 126 19.03 8.67 0.67
C ARG A 126 18.57 7.20 0.81
N LYS A 127 18.11 6.69 1.96
CA LYS A 127 17.79 5.26 2.15
C LYS A 127 16.56 4.93 3.00
N ARG A 128 15.64 5.87 3.29
CA ARG A 128 14.46 5.50 4.12
C ARG A 128 13.46 4.61 3.41
N TRP A 129 13.14 4.91 2.15
CA TRP A 129 12.26 4.06 1.35
C TRP A 129 12.95 2.71 1.11
N GLU A 130 14.16 2.69 0.52
CA GLU A 130 14.90 1.45 0.22
C GLU A 130 15.17 0.50 1.41
N GLN A 131 15.16 1.02 2.65
CA GLN A 131 15.34 0.22 3.87
C GLN A 131 14.03 -0.12 4.59
N SER A 132 12.91 0.45 4.15
CA SER A 132 11.59 0.19 4.73
C SER A 132 10.91 -1.01 4.06
N TYR A 133 9.99 -1.64 4.78
CA TYR A 133 9.16 -2.69 4.22
C TYR A 133 8.09 -2.07 3.33
N HIS A 134 7.98 -2.55 2.09
CA HIS A 134 6.98 -2.11 1.11
C HIS A 134 5.93 -3.20 0.87
N PRO A 135 5.05 -3.48 1.85
CA PRO A 135 4.04 -4.49 1.66
C PRO A 135 2.91 -3.89 0.80
N TYR A 136 3.00 -4.09 -0.50
CA TYR A 136 2.07 -3.55 -1.49
C TYR A 136 1.10 -4.62 -2.00
N LEU A 137 -0.15 -4.20 -2.17
CA LEU A 137 -1.22 -5.02 -2.72
C LEU A 137 -1.76 -4.31 -3.95
N PHE A 138 -1.72 -4.98 -5.09
CA PHE A 138 -2.19 -4.43 -6.36
C PHE A 138 -3.38 -5.21 -6.88
N PHE A 139 -4.43 -4.50 -7.26
CA PHE A 139 -5.44 -5.04 -8.16
C PHE A 139 -4.89 -5.02 -9.58
N ASN A 140 -4.76 -6.21 -10.17
CA ASN A 140 -4.30 -6.33 -11.54
C ASN A 140 -5.38 -5.80 -12.49
N LYS A 141 -4.98 -5.39 -13.70
CA LYS A 141 -5.89 -4.75 -14.67
C LYS A 141 -6.97 -5.71 -15.19
N ASP A 142 -6.76 -7.02 -15.04
CA ASP A 142 -7.75 -8.05 -15.39
C ASP A 142 -9.02 -8.00 -14.51
N GLY A 143 -8.97 -7.31 -13.36
CA GLY A 143 -10.07 -7.22 -12.40
C GLY A 143 -10.35 -8.51 -11.61
N THR A 144 -9.59 -9.57 -11.90
CA THR A 144 -9.80 -10.94 -11.40
C THR A 144 -8.60 -11.53 -10.68
N SER A 145 -7.48 -10.81 -10.59
CA SER A 145 -6.33 -11.21 -9.78
C SER A 145 -5.78 -10.07 -8.92
N ILE A 146 -5.12 -10.45 -7.82
CA ILE A 146 -4.43 -9.54 -6.90
C ILE A 146 -2.97 -9.97 -6.79
N THR A 147 -2.06 -9.00 -6.85
CA THR A 147 -0.63 -9.23 -6.68
C THR A 147 -0.16 -8.68 -5.34
N PHE A 148 0.49 -9.54 -4.55
CA PHE A 148 1.12 -9.20 -3.27
C PHE A 148 2.61 -9.03 -3.51
N VAL A 149 3.19 -7.91 -3.06
CA VAL A 149 4.59 -7.57 -3.31
C VAL A 149 5.24 -7.04 -2.04
N GLY A 150 6.44 -7.53 -1.73
CA GLY A 150 7.27 -7.04 -0.62
C GLY A 150 6.94 -7.65 0.75
N PHE A 151 6.08 -8.67 0.80
CA PHE A 151 5.75 -9.39 2.04
C PHE A 151 5.19 -10.78 1.78
N ASN A 152 5.30 -11.63 2.80
CA ASN A 152 4.64 -12.92 2.90
C ASN A 152 3.63 -12.90 4.04
N VAL A 153 2.65 -13.81 4.00
CA VAL A 153 1.65 -13.96 5.06
C VAL A 153 1.69 -15.39 5.61
N SER A 154 1.98 -15.51 6.90
CA SER A 154 2.01 -16.79 7.61
C SER A 154 0.60 -17.40 7.72
N ARG A 155 0.51 -18.71 7.99
CA ARG A 155 -0.79 -19.37 8.24
C ARG A 155 -1.57 -18.77 9.41
N ASN A 156 -0.88 -18.12 10.35
CA ASN A 156 -1.50 -17.43 11.48
C ASN A 156 -2.01 -16.02 11.10
N GLY A 157 -1.79 -15.59 9.85
CA GLY A 157 -2.16 -14.28 9.34
C GLY A 157 -1.16 -13.18 9.66
N ASP A 158 0.08 -13.52 10.01
CA ASP A 158 1.13 -12.53 10.27
C ASP A 158 1.82 -12.09 8.98
N ILE A 159 2.04 -10.79 8.81
CA ILE A 159 2.87 -10.25 7.72
C ILE A 159 4.34 -10.43 8.10
N GLN A 160 5.10 -11.07 7.21
CA GLN A 160 6.49 -11.43 7.41
C GLN A 160 7.39 -10.85 6.32
N ASP A 161 8.65 -10.57 6.68
CA ASP A 161 9.70 -10.25 5.72
C ASP A 161 9.88 -11.43 4.76
N PRO A 162 9.77 -11.21 3.45
CA PRO A 162 9.88 -12.29 2.47
C PRO A 162 11.31 -12.84 2.32
N ASN A 163 12.33 -12.04 2.66
CA ASN A 163 13.74 -12.36 2.51
C ASN A 163 14.38 -12.94 3.78
N LYS A 164 13.80 -12.64 4.95
CA LYS A 164 14.25 -13.06 6.29
C LYS A 164 13.14 -13.81 6.99
N GLY A 165 12.73 -14.95 6.43
CA GLY A 165 11.46 -15.69 6.64
C GLY A 165 11.02 -16.11 8.05
N ASN A 166 11.21 -15.27 9.06
CA ASN A 166 10.73 -15.33 10.44
C ASN A 166 10.65 -13.94 11.11
N VAL A 167 11.02 -12.86 10.41
CA VAL A 167 10.84 -11.49 10.91
C VAL A 167 9.39 -11.08 10.68
N VAL A 168 8.63 -10.99 11.77
CA VAL A 168 7.23 -10.54 11.73
C VAL A 168 7.21 -9.02 11.68
N ILE A 169 6.68 -8.47 10.59
CA ILE A 169 6.46 -7.04 10.39
C ILE A 169 5.17 -6.62 11.11
N GLU A 170 4.13 -7.46 11.04
CA GLU A 170 2.84 -7.19 11.65
C GLU A 170 2.15 -8.49 12.06
N ARG A 171 1.62 -8.55 13.28
CA ARG A 171 0.92 -9.73 13.78
C ARG A 171 -0.57 -9.68 13.45
N ARG A 172 -1.14 -10.83 13.09
CA ARG A 172 -2.59 -11.02 12.86
C ARG A 172 -3.19 -9.97 11.93
N ALA A 173 -2.50 -9.69 10.83
CA ALA A 173 -2.99 -8.76 9.82
C ALA A 173 -4.25 -9.28 9.11
N MET A 174 -4.39 -10.61 8.99
CA MET A 174 -5.60 -11.29 8.53
C MET A 174 -5.96 -12.47 9.42
N THR A 175 -7.19 -12.99 9.27
CA THR A 175 -7.62 -14.21 9.97
C THR A 175 -7.06 -15.46 9.25
N PRO A 176 -6.90 -16.60 9.96
CA PRO A 176 -6.54 -17.86 9.32
C PRO A 176 -7.58 -18.34 8.28
N GLN A 177 -8.85 -18.00 8.48
CA GLN A 177 -9.91 -18.28 7.50
C GLN A 177 -9.65 -17.54 6.19
N LEU A 178 -9.37 -16.23 6.27
CA LEU A 178 -9.03 -15.42 5.09
C LEU A 178 -7.76 -15.94 4.40
N HIS A 179 -6.73 -16.30 5.17
CA HIS A 179 -5.50 -16.90 4.64
C HIS A 179 -5.79 -18.16 3.82
N ASN A 180 -6.58 -19.08 4.39
CA ASN A 180 -6.97 -20.30 3.71
C ASN A 180 -7.81 -19.99 2.46
N GLY A 181 -8.79 -19.08 2.55
CA GLY A 181 -9.63 -18.70 1.42
C GLY A 181 -8.81 -18.16 0.24
N LEU A 182 -7.86 -17.26 0.50
CA LEU A 182 -6.95 -16.72 -0.52
C LEU A 182 -6.09 -17.82 -1.16
N ARG A 183 -5.54 -18.72 -0.33
CA ARG A 183 -4.71 -19.84 -0.83
C ARG A 183 -5.50 -20.83 -1.70
N HIS A 184 -6.75 -21.13 -1.35
CA HIS A 184 -7.62 -21.98 -2.19
C HIS A 184 -7.93 -21.31 -3.53
N ASN A 185 -7.99 -19.98 -3.58
CA ASN A 185 -8.14 -19.19 -4.80
C ASN A 185 -6.80 -18.89 -5.49
N GLN A 186 -5.77 -19.70 -5.23
CA GLN A 186 -4.46 -19.62 -5.89
C GLN A 186 -3.72 -18.29 -5.72
N VAL A 187 -4.05 -17.50 -4.70
CA VAL A 187 -3.26 -16.33 -4.33
C VAL A 187 -1.99 -16.81 -3.62
N ASP A 188 -0.83 -16.44 -4.16
CA ASP A 188 0.44 -16.74 -3.52
C ASP A 188 0.69 -15.80 -2.32
N LEU A 189 0.73 -16.40 -1.13
CA LEU A 189 0.97 -15.71 0.14
C LEU A 189 2.38 -15.98 0.71
N LEU A 190 3.14 -16.89 0.09
CA LEU A 190 4.48 -17.30 0.54
C LEU A 190 5.46 -17.26 -0.64
N GLU A 191 5.45 -16.15 -1.36
CA GLU A 191 6.25 -15.98 -2.56
C GLU A 191 7.75 -16.01 -2.21
N ASN A 192 8.51 -16.80 -2.95
CA ASN A 192 9.97 -16.85 -2.83
C ASN A 192 10.61 -15.94 -3.88
N TYR A 193 10.68 -14.66 -3.53
CA TYR A 193 11.32 -13.60 -4.29
C TYR A 193 12.73 -14.02 -4.80
N ARG A 194 13.54 -14.74 -3.99
CA ARG A 194 14.89 -15.17 -4.39
C ARG A 194 14.92 -16.17 -5.56
N SER A 195 13.81 -16.87 -5.81
CA SER A 195 13.69 -17.81 -6.93
C SER A 195 13.19 -17.18 -8.22
N TRP A 196 12.81 -15.90 -8.21
CA TRP A 196 12.34 -15.23 -9.42
C TRP A 196 13.47 -15.08 -10.43
N ASN A 197 13.26 -15.63 -11.61
CA ASN A 197 14.08 -15.29 -12.77
C ASN A 197 13.57 -13.99 -13.41
N LYS A 198 14.35 -13.44 -14.36
CA LYS A 198 14.01 -12.19 -15.05
C LYS A 198 12.64 -12.25 -15.75
N GLY A 199 12.30 -13.40 -16.34
CA GLY A 199 10.99 -13.61 -16.98
C GLY A 199 9.82 -13.53 -15.99
N THR A 200 9.94 -14.14 -14.82
CA THR A 200 8.94 -14.03 -13.73
C THR A 200 8.78 -12.58 -13.28
N MET A 201 9.89 -11.86 -13.10
CA MET A 201 9.87 -10.44 -12.72
C MET A 201 9.15 -9.57 -13.75
N ILE A 202 9.45 -9.75 -15.04
CA ILE A 202 8.78 -9.04 -16.14
C ILE A 202 7.29 -9.36 -16.19
N ASN A 203 6.92 -10.64 -16.02
CA ASN A 203 5.52 -11.04 -15.99
C ASN A 203 4.76 -10.36 -14.84
N LYS A 204 5.32 -10.35 -13.63
CA LYS A 204 4.71 -9.67 -12.47
C LYS A 204 4.54 -8.17 -12.71
N ILE A 205 5.54 -7.51 -13.30
CA ILE A 205 5.42 -6.10 -13.73
C ILE A 205 4.27 -5.95 -14.73
N GLY A 206 4.21 -6.80 -15.75
CA GLY A 206 3.18 -6.82 -16.77
C GLY A 206 1.77 -6.98 -16.20
N MET A 207 1.57 -7.90 -15.24
CA MET A 207 0.28 -8.10 -14.56
C MET A 207 -0.20 -6.83 -13.84
N VAL A 208 0.70 -6.17 -13.11
CA VAL A 208 0.37 -4.94 -12.35
C VAL A 208 0.10 -3.77 -13.30
N MET A 209 0.89 -3.65 -14.38
CA MET A 209 0.71 -2.60 -15.39
C MET A 209 -0.41 -2.88 -16.40
N GLY A 210 -0.90 -4.12 -16.45
CA GLY A 210 -1.85 -4.60 -17.44
C GLY A 210 -1.29 -4.61 -18.87
N LEU A 211 -0.04 -5.05 -19.01
CA LEU A 211 0.59 -5.33 -20.30
C LEU A 211 0.22 -6.75 -20.75
N GLU A 212 -0.18 -6.88 -22.01
CA GLU A 212 -0.56 -8.18 -22.60
C GLU A 212 0.66 -9.02 -23.03
N TRP A 213 1.86 -8.45 -23.00
CA TRP A 213 3.11 -9.09 -23.41
C TRP A 213 4.14 -9.08 -22.28
N SER A 214 4.98 -10.12 -22.24
CA SER A 214 6.05 -10.30 -21.27
C SER A 214 7.42 -10.50 -21.94
N TYR A 215 7.71 -9.69 -22.96
CA TYR A 215 9.02 -9.64 -23.62
C TYR A 215 10.02 -8.82 -22.79
N ASP A 216 11.29 -9.24 -22.80
CA ASP A 216 12.40 -8.52 -22.18
C ASP A 216 12.94 -7.44 -23.12
N PRO A 217 12.64 -6.14 -22.90
CA PRO A 217 13.02 -5.08 -23.83
C PRO A 217 14.52 -4.80 -23.84
N ASP A 218 15.25 -5.23 -22.80
CA ASP A 218 16.69 -5.04 -22.68
C ASP A 218 17.31 -6.20 -21.90
N SER A 219 17.86 -7.17 -22.63
CA SER A 219 18.53 -8.33 -22.04
C SER A 219 19.74 -7.97 -21.17
N SER A 220 20.36 -6.80 -21.38
CA SER A 220 21.53 -6.36 -20.62
C SER A 220 21.20 -5.79 -19.24
N TYR A 221 19.97 -5.31 -19.04
CA TYR A 221 19.55 -4.75 -17.76
C TYR A 221 19.41 -5.83 -16.69
N VAL A 222 20.13 -5.65 -15.57
CA VAL A 222 20.03 -6.51 -14.39
C VAL A 222 18.80 -6.10 -13.58
N LEU A 223 17.70 -6.81 -13.82
CA LEU A 223 16.45 -6.61 -13.08
C LEU A 223 16.54 -7.31 -11.72
N THR A 224 16.58 -6.52 -10.65
CA THR A 224 16.48 -7.00 -9.28
C THR A 224 15.06 -6.84 -8.75
N ILE A 225 14.76 -7.48 -7.62
CA ILE A 225 13.44 -7.39 -6.97
C ILE A 225 13.17 -5.98 -6.46
N ASP A 226 14.20 -5.32 -5.95
CA ASP A 226 14.13 -3.90 -5.59
C ASP A 226 13.76 -3.04 -6.82
N ASN A 227 14.36 -3.31 -7.98
CA ASN A 227 13.99 -2.64 -9.23
C ASN A 227 12.51 -2.91 -9.60
N VAL A 228 12.02 -4.15 -9.45
CA VAL A 228 10.61 -4.50 -9.70
C VAL A 228 9.68 -3.68 -8.81
N ILE A 229 9.94 -3.63 -7.49
CA ILE A 229 9.13 -2.86 -6.54
C ILE A 229 9.17 -1.37 -6.90
N LYS A 230 10.34 -0.83 -7.23
CA LYS A 230 10.51 0.57 -7.66
C LYS A 230 9.71 0.88 -8.92
N ILE A 231 9.79 0.02 -9.94
CA ILE A 231 9.06 0.17 -11.19
C ILE A 231 7.54 0.16 -10.94
N MET A 232 7.04 -0.79 -10.15
CA MET A 232 5.62 -0.85 -9.77
C MET A 232 5.18 0.37 -8.96
N ALA A 233 6.01 0.83 -8.01
CA ALA A 233 5.75 2.00 -7.19
C ALA A 233 5.68 3.28 -8.04
N ILE A 234 6.61 3.45 -8.98
CA ILE A 234 6.57 4.56 -9.95
C ILE A 234 5.28 4.51 -10.77
N HIS A 235 4.94 3.35 -11.33
CA HIS A 235 3.70 3.20 -12.10
C HIS A 235 2.46 3.58 -11.29
N MET A 236 2.38 3.18 -10.02
CA MET A 236 1.26 3.55 -9.15
C MET A 236 1.17 5.04 -8.86
N ARG A 237 2.29 5.76 -8.74
CA ARG A 237 2.26 7.22 -8.50
C ARG A 237 1.60 8.00 -9.63
N PHE A 238 1.62 7.47 -10.84
CA PHE A 238 1.10 8.14 -12.04
C PHE A 238 -0.22 7.56 -12.56
N ARG A 239 -0.80 6.59 -11.85
CA ARG A 239 -2.10 5.98 -12.16
C ARG A 239 -3.23 6.75 -11.49
#